data_AF-A0AAV4LSR0-F1
#
_entry.id   AF-A0AAV4LSR0-F1
#
_cell.length_a   1.000
_cell.length_b   1.000
_cell.length_c   1.000
_cell.angle_alpha   90.00
_cell.angle_beta   90.00
_cell.angle_gamma   90.00
#
_symmetry.space_group_name_H-M   'P 1'
#
loop_
_entity.id
_entity.type
_entity.pdbx_description
1 polymer ?
#
loop_
_entity_poly.entity_id
_entity_poly.type
_entity_poly.pdbx_seq_one_letter_code
_entity_poly.pdbx_strand_id
1 'polypeptide(L)'
;MATTRAYWTEHVSKDGRRYFFNQQTKKSQWEKPDELKTEIERKIERETSWKQFSTADGKVYYFNTETRQSVWQQPEEVLRVIREHEQQELSTKENAKSAFLRWLEDFNFTQRTTWDSATRQLEGHERWQKFSILTKGEKKQLFSEFTSQTQRRVQEEMRRKRGMIGDLITNELDKWEELTLHTTYVEFATRCHKREWWTWADEKTRDGLFQEAVERMERDLKWRERERRKKAMETLEQEMEKFAGEELPEWTSVKQKFAGFEGLHLVDVLECHREVFKRLYRLRFKETEKRVYRAQRKRRQRFMIFLEDAAGRGEIHGRTSFEDFIKAHSTEAVYLDIVGQPGSTPYDLFKDVQTPLRVSNRLGADESRAQNQYKKERENVKKLIAQGILNRNATEEEYESIAVGNGACSKQNAPLIHESLRRSAHRSRKARSQSEEEGEIRHSHESETTDDSHGSHDRGGGPKRHRRER
;
A
#
# COMPACT_ATOMS: atom_id res chain seq x y z
N MET A 1 16.73 34.58 4.75
CA MET A 1 17.66 35.11 3.73
C MET A 1 18.74 35.90 4.46
N ALA A 2 19.99 35.44 4.41
CA ALA A 2 21.11 36.12 5.07
C ALA A 2 21.29 37.50 4.41
N THR A 3 21.27 38.56 5.22
CA THR A 3 21.42 39.94 4.78
C THR A 3 22.79 40.15 4.12
N THR A 4 22.79 40.51 2.84
CA THR A 4 23.96 40.73 1.97
C THR A 4 24.96 41.77 2.49
N ARG A 5 24.57 42.58 3.49
CA ARG A 5 25.46 43.47 4.26
C ARG A 5 26.62 42.75 4.95
N ALA A 6 26.49 41.46 5.24
CA ALA A 6 27.45 40.70 6.05
C ALA A 6 28.79 40.37 5.33
N TYR A 7 28.90 40.59 4.02
CA TYR A 7 30.05 40.13 3.23
C TYR A 7 31.07 41.22 2.88
N TRP A 8 30.74 42.50 3.00
CA TRP A 8 31.66 43.60 2.71
C TRP A 8 32.31 44.14 3.98
N THR A 9 33.62 44.37 3.95
CA THR A 9 34.39 44.94 5.06
C THR A 9 35.20 46.15 4.59
N GLU A 10 35.29 47.18 5.42
CA GLU A 10 36.10 48.37 5.18
C GLU A 10 37.53 48.14 5.68
N HIS A 11 38.51 48.47 4.85
CA HIS A 11 39.94 48.34 5.15
C HIS A 11 40.67 49.59 4.72
N VAL A 12 41.83 49.83 5.32
CA VAL A 12 42.73 50.94 4.95
C VAL A 12 43.94 50.34 4.26
N SER A 13 44.28 50.85 3.07
CA SER A 13 45.46 50.42 2.31
C SER A 13 46.74 50.93 3.00
N LYS A 14 47.91 50.39 2.59
CA LYS A 14 49.22 50.86 3.09
C LYS A 14 49.44 52.36 2.86
N ASP A 15 48.79 52.92 1.84
CA ASP A 15 48.85 54.33 1.46
C ASP A 15 47.75 55.16 2.14
N GLY A 16 47.07 54.64 3.17
CA GLY A 16 46.03 55.34 3.92
C GLY A 16 44.67 55.42 3.24
N ARG A 17 44.51 54.91 2.00
CA ARG A 17 43.25 54.98 1.25
C ARG A 17 42.28 53.89 1.70
N ARG A 18 41.03 54.27 1.95
CA ARG A 18 39.96 53.32 2.25
C ARG A 18 39.60 52.47 1.03
N TYR A 19 39.46 51.17 1.22
CA TYR A 19 38.93 50.23 0.22
C TYR A 19 37.99 49.23 0.90
N PHE A 20 37.09 48.65 0.10
CA PHE A 20 36.06 47.73 0.56
C PHE A 20 36.35 46.34 0.01
N PHE A 21 36.41 45.34 0.89
CA PHE A 21 36.73 43.96 0.56
C PHE A 21 35.51 43.06 0.77
N ASN A 22 35.13 42.32 -0.26
CA ASN A 22 34.07 41.31 -0.20
C ASN A 22 34.66 39.95 0.19
N GLN A 23 34.29 39.44 1.37
CA GLN A 23 34.80 38.19 1.92
C GLN A 23 34.33 36.95 1.18
N GLN A 24 33.18 37.01 0.49
CA GLN A 24 32.61 35.91 -0.27
C GLN A 24 33.24 35.81 -1.67
N THR A 25 33.37 36.94 -2.37
CA THR A 25 33.91 36.97 -3.75
C THR A 25 35.42 37.17 -3.81
N LYS A 26 36.05 37.48 -2.66
CA LYS A 26 37.49 37.80 -2.52
C LYS A 26 37.95 38.98 -3.40
N LYS A 27 37.04 39.90 -3.72
CA LYS A 27 37.33 41.10 -4.52
C LYS A 27 37.38 42.35 -3.65
N SER A 28 38.27 43.27 -4.00
CA SER A 28 38.39 44.61 -3.39
C SER A 28 37.94 45.69 -4.37
N GLN A 29 37.30 46.74 -3.87
CA GLN A 29 36.94 47.94 -4.64
C GLN A 29 37.20 49.21 -3.84
N TRP A 30 37.44 50.33 -4.54
CA TRP A 30 37.71 51.63 -3.92
C TRP A 30 36.44 52.44 -3.64
N GLU A 31 35.37 52.16 -4.38
CA GLU A 31 34.07 52.79 -4.16
C GLU A 31 33.29 52.04 -3.08
N LYS A 32 32.59 52.77 -2.22
CA LYS A 32 31.74 52.19 -1.19
C LYS A 32 30.60 51.39 -1.83
N PRO A 33 30.46 50.07 -1.59
CA PRO A 33 29.37 49.26 -2.12
C PRO A 33 27.99 49.78 -1.69
N ASP A 34 26.97 49.63 -2.55
CA ASP A 34 25.61 50.10 -2.31
C ASP A 34 24.98 49.56 -1.02
N GLU A 35 25.38 48.34 -0.61
CA GLU A 35 24.91 47.68 0.61
C GLU A 35 25.47 48.32 1.89
N LEU A 36 26.64 48.95 1.80
CA LEU A 36 27.29 49.69 2.88
C LEU A 36 26.90 51.18 2.88
N LYS A 37 26.32 51.69 1.79
CA LYS A 37 25.85 53.09 1.73
C LYS A 37 24.73 53.33 2.75
N THR A 38 24.78 54.48 3.42
CA THR A 38 23.69 54.97 4.26
C THR A 38 22.52 55.44 3.38
N GLU A 39 21.32 55.59 3.97
CA GLU A 39 20.15 56.07 3.22
C GLU A 39 20.38 57.47 2.65
N ILE A 40 21.05 58.34 3.41
CA ILE A 40 21.39 59.69 2.97
C ILE A 40 22.46 59.70 1.87
N GLU A 41 23.47 58.81 1.93
CA GLU A 41 24.46 58.65 0.86
C GLU A 41 23.81 58.18 -0.45
N ARG A 42 22.83 57.26 -0.38
CA ARG A 42 22.07 56.83 -1.55
C ARG A 42 21.21 57.95 -2.13
N LYS A 43 20.58 58.78 -1.29
CA LYS A 43 19.78 59.92 -1.78
C LYS A 43 20.67 60.97 -2.46
N ILE A 44 21.82 61.30 -1.88
CA ILE A 44 22.76 62.26 -2.48
C ILE A 44 23.20 61.79 -3.87
N GLU A 45 23.53 60.51 -4.07
CA GLU A 45 23.95 60.00 -5.39
C GLU A 45 22.81 59.87 -6.40
N ARG A 46 21.55 59.76 -5.94
CA ARG A 46 20.36 59.70 -6.80
C ARG A 46 19.87 61.08 -7.22
N GLU A 47 19.92 62.04 -6.31
CA GLU A 47 19.33 63.36 -6.47
C GLU A 47 20.35 64.42 -6.88
N THR A 48 21.65 64.10 -6.78
CA THR A 48 22.74 65.01 -7.14
C THR A 48 23.82 64.29 -7.95
N SER A 49 24.55 65.04 -8.78
CA SER A 49 25.70 64.53 -9.53
C SER A 49 26.99 64.43 -8.69
N TRP A 50 26.89 64.54 -7.36
CA TRP A 50 28.03 64.57 -6.44
C TRP A 50 28.22 63.23 -5.73
N LYS A 51 29.46 62.76 -5.71
CA LYS A 51 29.88 61.57 -4.97
C LYS A 51 30.91 61.91 -3.91
N GLN A 52 30.77 61.30 -2.74
CA GLN A 52 31.66 61.51 -1.61
C GLN A 52 32.84 60.53 -1.68
N PHE A 53 34.06 61.06 -1.62
CA PHE A 53 35.30 60.28 -1.61
C PHE A 53 36.16 60.67 -0.41
N SER A 54 37.14 59.82 -0.09
CA SER A 54 38.04 59.98 1.05
C SER A 54 39.49 59.88 0.60
N THR A 55 40.30 60.82 1.05
CA THR A 55 41.75 60.82 0.82
C THR A 55 42.49 59.92 1.80
N ALA A 56 43.78 59.69 1.53
CA ALA A 56 44.70 58.96 2.41
C ALA A 56 44.77 59.52 3.84
N ASP A 57 44.63 60.84 3.97
CA ASP A 57 44.65 61.55 5.26
C ASP A 57 43.28 61.56 5.95
N GLY A 58 42.31 60.80 5.46
CA GLY A 58 40.94 60.73 6.00
C GLY A 58 40.06 61.94 5.66
N LYS A 59 40.58 62.95 4.94
CA LYS A 59 39.80 64.12 4.52
C LYS A 59 38.82 63.73 3.42
N VAL A 60 37.58 64.13 3.59
CA VAL A 60 36.49 63.90 2.64
C VAL A 60 36.47 65.00 1.58
N TYR A 61 36.26 64.64 0.32
CA TYR A 61 35.99 65.58 -0.77
C TYR A 61 34.79 65.08 -1.59
N TYR A 62 34.10 66.01 -2.23
CA TYR A 62 32.96 65.75 -3.10
C TYR A 62 33.40 65.89 -4.54
N PHE A 63 33.18 64.87 -5.35
CA PHE A 63 33.49 64.85 -6.77
C PHE A 63 32.21 64.86 -7.59
N ASN A 64 32.06 65.85 -8.46
CA ASN A 64 30.95 65.93 -9.38
C ASN A 64 31.24 65.06 -10.61
N THR A 65 30.37 64.10 -10.91
CA THR A 65 30.57 63.17 -12.03
C THR A 65 30.30 63.78 -13.40
N GLU A 66 29.55 64.88 -13.48
CA GLU A 66 29.23 65.58 -14.72
C GLU A 66 30.29 66.63 -15.04
N THR A 67 30.64 67.49 -14.08
CA THR A 67 31.62 68.57 -14.29
C THR A 67 33.06 68.12 -14.09
N ARG A 68 33.28 66.90 -13.57
CA ARG A 68 34.59 66.33 -13.19
C ARG A 68 35.38 67.21 -12.21
N GLN A 69 34.68 68.06 -11.44
CA GLN A 69 35.29 68.92 -10.44
C GLN A 69 35.28 68.26 -9.06
N SER A 70 36.31 68.52 -8.27
CA SER A 70 36.38 68.11 -6.87
C SER A 70 36.39 69.33 -5.97
N VAL A 71 35.58 69.28 -4.92
CA VAL A 71 35.51 70.33 -3.89
C VAL A 71 35.68 69.71 -2.51
N TRP A 72 36.36 70.44 -1.64
CA TRP A 72 36.60 70.02 -0.26
C TRP A 72 35.46 70.39 0.68
N GLN A 73 34.66 71.40 0.30
CA GLN A 73 33.48 71.83 1.03
C GLN A 73 32.24 71.11 0.50
N GLN A 74 31.26 70.86 1.36
CA GLN A 74 29.98 70.26 0.95
C GLN A 74 29.29 71.17 -0.08
N PRO A 75 29.04 70.68 -1.32
CA PRO A 75 28.31 71.44 -2.33
C PRO A 75 26.92 71.83 -1.85
N GLU A 76 26.41 72.97 -2.28
CA GLU A 76 25.08 73.47 -1.87
C GLU A 76 23.96 72.48 -2.21
N GLU A 77 24.09 71.77 -3.33
CA GLU A 77 23.15 70.74 -3.75
C GLU A 77 23.14 69.53 -2.79
N VAL A 78 24.32 69.09 -2.34
CA VAL A 78 24.46 68.03 -1.34
C VAL A 78 23.92 68.49 0.01
N LEU A 79 24.19 69.74 0.41
CA LEU A 79 23.66 70.33 1.64
C LEU A 79 22.13 70.45 1.61
N ARG A 80 21.53 70.73 0.45
CA ARG A 80 20.07 70.74 0.27
C ARG A 80 19.48 69.37 0.55
N VAL A 81 19.99 68.33 -0.11
CA VAL A 81 19.52 66.94 0.08
C VAL A 81 19.71 66.46 1.52
N ILE A 82 20.85 66.81 2.15
CA ILE A 82 21.08 66.47 3.57
C ILE A 82 20.05 67.15 4.46
N ARG A 83 19.79 68.45 4.27
CA ARG A 83 18.81 69.20 5.07
C ARG A 83 17.39 68.68 4.87
N GLU A 84 17.00 68.39 3.63
CA GLU A 84 15.68 67.82 3.31
C GLU A 84 15.52 66.43 3.94
N HIS A 85 16.56 65.60 3.92
CA HIS A 85 16.57 64.30 4.59
C HIS A 85 16.44 64.45 6.12
N GLU A 86 17.21 65.35 6.75
CA GLU A 86 17.10 65.62 8.18
C GLU A 86 15.70 66.16 8.56
N GLN A 87 15.14 67.06 7.76
CA GLN A 87 13.76 67.56 7.94
C GLN A 87 12.73 66.46 7.78
N GLN A 88 12.91 65.54 6.82
CA GLN A 88 12.01 64.42 6.60
C GLN A 88 12.09 63.39 7.75
N GLU A 89 13.27 63.11 8.28
CA GLU A 89 13.46 62.25 9.46
C GLU A 89 12.78 62.83 10.70
N LEU A 90 12.63 64.16 10.77
CA LEU A 90 12.00 64.87 11.89
C LEU A 90 10.56 65.36 11.59
N SER A 91 10.06 65.11 10.38
CA SER A 91 8.76 65.62 9.91
C SER A 91 7.56 65.04 10.67
N THR A 92 7.66 63.78 11.10
CA THR A 92 6.62 63.09 11.86
C THR A 92 7.19 62.54 13.14
N LYS A 93 6.34 62.41 14.17
CA LYS A 93 6.74 61.76 15.42
C LYS A 93 7.29 60.35 15.21
N GLU A 94 6.73 59.59 14.26
CA GLU A 94 7.14 58.20 14.01
C GLU A 94 8.51 58.10 13.34
N ASN A 95 8.79 58.98 12.37
CA ASN A 95 10.11 59.07 11.78
C ASN A 95 11.14 59.53 12.81
N ALA A 96 10.78 60.51 13.66
CA ALA A 96 11.65 61.01 14.72
C ALA A 96 11.95 59.92 15.76
N LYS A 97 10.98 59.07 16.13
CA LYS A 97 11.22 57.90 17.00
C LYS A 97 12.21 56.92 16.38
N SER A 98 12.02 56.58 15.10
CA SER A 98 12.90 55.65 14.38
C SER A 98 14.33 56.20 14.26
N ALA A 99 14.46 57.49 13.93
CA ALA A 99 15.75 58.19 13.88
C ALA A 99 16.41 58.30 15.27
N PHE A 100 15.62 58.51 16.33
CA PHE A 100 16.11 58.52 17.71
C PHE A 100 16.64 57.14 18.13
N LEU A 101 15.93 56.05 17.81
CA LEU A 101 16.41 54.68 18.08
C LEU A 101 17.71 54.37 17.32
N ARG A 102 17.82 54.73 16.03
CA ARG A 102 19.08 54.58 15.26
C ARG A 102 20.21 55.39 15.89
N TRP A 103 19.90 56.59 16.38
CA TRP A 103 20.91 57.41 17.06
C TRP A 103 21.37 56.79 18.38
N LEU A 104 20.49 56.11 19.13
CA LEU A 104 20.90 55.36 20.32
C LEU A 104 21.88 54.21 20.01
N GLU A 105 21.85 53.64 18.79
CA GLU A 105 22.81 52.61 18.35
C GLU A 105 24.25 53.15 18.23
N ASP A 106 24.43 54.46 18.03
CA ASP A 106 25.76 55.10 17.98
C ASP A 106 26.45 55.10 19.37
N PHE A 107 25.71 54.80 20.44
CA PHE A 107 26.21 54.77 21.81
C PHE A 107 26.34 53.35 22.35
N ASN A 108 27.38 53.11 23.13
CA ASN A 108 27.63 51.84 23.81
C ASN A 108 26.77 51.67 25.08
N PHE A 109 25.46 51.91 24.97
CA PHE A 109 24.54 51.72 26.08
C PHE A 109 24.34 50.21 26.36
N THR A 110 24.42 49.84 27.63
CA THR A 110 24.26 48.47 28.09
C THR A 110 22.96 48.36 28.90
N GLN A 111 22.56 47.14 29.27
CA GLN A 111 21.43 46.93 30.19
C GLN A 111 21.64 47.55 31.57
N ARG A 112 22.89 47.86 31.94
CA ARG A 112 23.22 48.56 33.19
C ARG A 112 23.09 50.07 33.08
N THR A 113 22.98 50.61 31.87
CA THR A 113 22.86 52.04 31.64
C THR A 113 21.45 52.49 32.01
N THR A 114 21.33 53.30 33.05
CA THR A 114 20.05 53.90 33.44
C THR A 114 19.70 55.07 32.53
N TRP A 115 18.40 55.38 32.43
CA TRP A 115 17.91 56.54 31.68
C TRP A 115 18.61 57.84 32.09
N ASP A 116 18.81 58.06 33.39
CA ASP A 116 19.45 59.28 33.89
C ASP A 116 20.93 59.38 33.50
N SER A 117 21.65 58.24 33.49
CA SER A 117 23.04 58.20 33.01
C SER A 117 23.13 58.40 31.50
N ALA A 118 22.22 57.81 30.74
CA ALA A 118 22.14 58.00 29.29
C ALA A 118 21.81 59.45 28.94
N THR A 119 20.85 60.06 29.65
CA THR A 119 20.40 61.44 29.44
C THR A 119 21.55 62.43 29.56
N ARG A 120 22.46 62.27 30.55
CA ARG A 120 23.65 63.13 30.69
C ARG A 120 24.58 63.07 29.48
N GLN A 121 24.68 61.91 28.82
CA GLN A 121 25.50 61.74 27.62
C GLN A 121 24.78 62.27 26.37
N LEU A 122 23.45 62.12 26.33
CA LEU A 122 22.63 62.52 25.20
C LEU A 122 22.39 64.04 25.15
N GLU A 123 22.09 64.68 26.29
CA GLU A 123 21.77 66.12 26.38
C GLU A 123 22.93 67.02 25.93
N GLY A 124 24.18 66.57 26.06
CA GLY A 124 25.36 67.29 25.58
C GLY A 124 25.54 67.25 24.06
N HIS A 125 24.76 66.46 23.33
CA HIS A 125 24.91 66.27 21.89
C HIS A 125 23.96 67.19 21.10
N GLU A 126 24.44 67.86 20.04
CA GLU A 126 23.65 68.77 19.20
C GLU A 126 22.34 68.14 18.68
N ARG A 127 22.40 66.87 18.26
CA ARG A 127 21.24 66.06 17.84
C ARG A 127 20.12 65.95 18.89
N TRP A 128 20.39 66.08 20.19
CA TRP A 128 19.35 66.01 21.22
C TRP A 128 18.27 67.08 21.06
N GLN A 129 18.69 68.29 20.71
CA GLN A 129 17.79 69.42 20.47
C GLN A 129 16.99 69.24 19.18
N LYS A 130 17.56 68.58 18.16
CA LYS A 130 16.86 68.24 16.91
C LYS A 130 15.65 67.31 17.16
N PHE A 131 15.67 66.49 18.21
CA PHE A 131 14.54 65.64 18.61
C PHE A 131 13.54 66.34 19.55
N SER A 132 13.38 67.66 19.49
CA SER A 132 12.45 68.43 20.32
C SER A 132 10.97 68.08 20.09
N ILE A 133 10.64 67.52 18.91
CA ILE A 133 9.31 66.98 18.58
C ILE A 133 8.91 65.79 19.49
N LEU A 134 9.89 65.11 20.10
CA LEU A 134 9.68 64.03 21.06
C LEU A 134 9.75 64.58 22.49
N THR A 135 8.71 64.30 23.27
CA THR A 135 8.66 64.65 24.69
C THR A 135 9.71 63.86 25.49
N LYS A 136 10.10 64.37 26.66
CA LYS A 136 11.00 63.65 27.58
C LYS A 136 10.47 62.25 27.96
N GLY A 137 9.14 62.11 28.07
CA GLY A 137 8.47 60.83 28.31
C GLY A 137 8.60 59.85 27.13
N GLU A 138 8.34 60.32 25.90
CA GLU A 138 8.51 59.52 24.67
C GLU A 138 9.98 59.08 24.49
N LYS A 139 10.96 59.98 24.71
CA LYS A 139 12.38 59.63 24.65
C LYS A 139 12.78 58.56 25.68
N LYS A 140 12.27 58.67 26.92
CA LYS A 140 12.49 57.67 27.98
C LYS A 140 11.87 56.32 27.63
N GLN A 141 10.67 56.32 27.04
CA GLN A 141 10.01 55.10 26.57
C GLN A 141 10.81 54.42 25.46
N LEU A 142 11.26 55.18 24.45
CA LEU A 142 12.10 54.66 23.37
C LEU A 142 13.42 54.08 23.88
N PHE A 143 14.05 54.71 24.87
CA PHE A 143 15.26 54.16 25.49
C PHE A 143 15.00 52.85 26.25
N SER A 144 13.89 52.76 26.97
CA SER A 144 13.46 51.52 27.62
C SER A 144 13.18 50.41 26.58
N GLU A 145 12.60 50.77 25.45
CA GLU A 145 12.37 49.86 24.34
C GLU A 145 13.70 49.41 23.71
N PHE A 146 14.60 50.34 23.42
CA PHE A 146 15.93 50.07 22.86
C PHE A 146 16.76 49.10 23.73
N THR A 147 16.81 49.36 25.04
CA THR A 147 17.54 48.51 25.99
C THR A 147 16.92 47.11 26.08
N SER A 148 15.59 47.02 26.10
CA SER A 148 14.85 45.74 26.08
C SER A 148 15.05 44.96 24.77
N GLN A 149 14.96 45.64 23.62
CA GLN A 149 15.20 45.03 22.31
C GLN A 149 16.65 44.54 22.18
N THR A 150 17.63 45.34 22.61
CA THR A 150 19.05 44.95 22.65
C THR A 150 19.27 43.72 23.52
N GLN A 151 18.63 43.67 24.71
CA GLN A 151 18.66 42.48 25.57
C GLN A 151 18.06 41.25 24.89
N ARG A 152 16.89 41.40 24.28
CA ARG A 152 16.21 40.32 23.58
C ARG A 152 17.07 39.76 22.45
N ARG A 153 17.72 40.62 21.67
CA ARG A 153 18.65 40.21 20.59
C ARG A 153 19.83 39.39 21.13
N VAL A 154 20.48 39.86 22.21
CA VAL A 154 21.58 39.13 22.85
C VAL A 154 21.11 37.79 23.42
N GLN A 155 19.96 37.75 24.09
CA GLN A 155 19.40 36.52 24.65
C GLN A 155 19.01 35.52 23.57
N GLU A 156 18.43 35.98 22.46
CA GLU A 156 18.06 35.17 21.31
C GLU A 156 19.30 34.63 20.59
N GLU A 157 20.35 35.46 20.41
CA GLU A 157 21.63 35.01 19.88
C GLU A 157 22.27 33.94 20.76
N MET A 158 22.27 34.14 22.09
CA MET A 158 22.78 33.15 23.05
C MET A 158 21.93 31.88 23.09
N ARG A 159 20.60 31.97 22.92
CA ARG A 159 19.72 30.81 22.77
C ARG A 159 20.07 30.05 21.48
N ARG A 160 20.25 30.76 20.36
CA ARG A 160 20.65 30.18 19.08
C ARG A 160 21.99 29.46 19.19
N LYS A 161 22.99 30.11 19.79
CA LYS A 161 24.31 29.53 20.08
C LYS A 161 24.20 28.26 20.91
N ARG A 162 23.43 28.28 22.00
CA ARG A 162 23.18 27.10 22.85
C ARG A 162 22.51 25.94 22.10
N GLY A 163 21.58 26.24 21.20
CA GLY A 163 20.94 25.23 20.36
C GLY A 163 21.91 24.47 19.45
N MET A 164 23.03 25.08 19.05
CA MET A 164 24.04 24.43 18.19
C MET A 164 25.06 23.58 18.96
N ILE A 165 25.14 23.70 20.28
CA ILE A 165 26.22 23.07 21.06
C ILE A 165 26.15 21.54 20.95
N GLY A 166 24.95 20.95 20.99
CA GLY A 166 24.78 19.51 20.87
C GLY A 166 25.32 18.95 19.54
N ASP A 167 25.00 19.63 18.43
CA ASP A 167 25.49 19.25 17.10
C ASP A 167 27.01 19.44 16.98
N LEU A 168 27.54 20.53 17.56
CA LEU A 168 28.98 20.79 17.56
C LEU A 168 29.76 19.76 18.38
N ILE A 169 29.26 19.38 19.56
CA ILE A 169 29.84 18.31 20.38
C ILE A 169 29.80 17.00 19.60
N THR A 170 28.64 16.63 19.03
CA THR A 170 28.49 15.41 18.23
C THR A 170 29.50 15.39 17.07
N ASN A 171 29.63 16.49 16.34
CA ASN A 171 30.57 16.60 15.21
C ASN A 171 32.05 16.46 15.64
N GLU A 172 32.44 17.03 16.79
CA GLU A 172 33.81 16.87 17.30
C GLU A 172 34.08 15.44 17.76
N LEU A 173 33.08 14.76 18.33
CA LEU A 173 33.17 13.33 18.69
C LEU A 173 33.27 12.44 17.45
N ASP A 174 32.48 12.71 16.40
CA ASP A 174 32.53 11.93 15.15
C ASP A 174 33.88 12.03 14.43
N LYS A 175 34.60 13.14 14.60
CA LYS A 175 35.94 13.36 14.06
C LYS A 175 37.06 12.78 14.92
N TRP A 176 36.73 12.20 16.08
CA TRP A 176 37.72 11.66 16.99
C TRP A 176 37.97 10.18 16.68
N GLU A 177 39.07 9.91 15.98
CA GLU A 177 39.45 8.55 15.55
C GLU A 177 39.69 7.56 16.70
N GLU A 178 40.29 8.04 17.80
CA GLU A 178 40.59 7.24 19.00
C GLU A 178 39.45 7.26 20.03
N LEU A 179 38.25 7.71 19.65
CA LEU A 179 37.11 7.77 20.56
C LEU A 179 36.69 6.36 20.98
N THR A 180 36.57 6.16 22.29
CA THR A 180 36.09 4.90 22.87
C THR A 180 34.90 5.15 23.78
N LEU A 181 34.15 4.10 24.11
CA LEU A 181 33.07 4.18 25.10
C LEU A 181 33.55 4.53 26.52
N HIS A 182 34.85 4.43 26.79
CA HIS A 182 35.46 4.74 28.07
C HIS A 182 36.02 6.17 28.11
N THR A 183 35.96 6.88 26.99
CA THR A 183 36.44 8.25 26.88
C THR A 183 35.69 9.15 27.86
N THR A 184 36.44 9.92 28.63
CA THR A 184 35.91 10.74 29.71
C THR A 184 35.62 12.16 29.24
N TYR A 185 34.71 12.84 29.94
CA TYR A 185 34.45 14.26 29.68
C TYR A 185 35.71 15.13 29.89
N VAL A 186 36.61 14.74 30.80
CA VAL A 186 37.87 15.47 31.05
C VAL A 186 38.78 15.47 29.83
N GLU A 187 38.91 14.34 29.15
CA GLU A 187 39.68 14.23 27.90
C GLU A 187 39.05 15.06 26.79
N PHE A 188 37.74 14.98 26.65
CA PHE A 188 36.97 15.80 25.71
C PHE A 188 37.15 17.30 25.99
N ALA A 189 37.03 17.72 27.24
CA ALA A 189 37.20 19.11 27.67
C ALA A 189 38.60 19.63 27.38
N THR A 190 39.63 18.82 27.66
CA THR A 190 41.03 19.17 27.39
C THR A 190 41.26 19.44 25.91
N ARG A 191 40.60 18.69 25.02
CA ARG A 191 40.68 18.88 23.57
C ARG A 191 39.91 20.12 23.09
N CYS A 192 38.70 20.34 23.62
CA CYS A 192 37.76 21.31 23.07
C CYS A 192 37.73 22.67 23.80
N HIS A 193 38.44 22.86 24.91
CA HIS A 193 38.37 24.11 25.70
C HIS A 193 38.75 25.39 24.95
N LYS A 194 39.56 25.29 23.88
CA LYS A 194 39.96 26.43 23.04
C LYS A 194 38.95 26.79 21.96
N ARG A 195 37.88 26.00 21.78
CA ARG A 195 36.86 26.24 20.76
C ARG A 195 35.99 27.43 21.14
N GLU A 196 35.59 28.23 20.15
CA GLU A 196 34.74 29.42 20.37
C GLU A 196 33.42 29.09 21.06
N TRP A 197 32.86 27.91 20.77
CA TRP A 197 31.58 27.46 21.33
C TRP A 197 31.69 26.96 22.77
N TRP A 198 32.91 26.73 23.29
CA TRP A 198 33.12 26.18 24.63
C TRP A 198 32.43 27.04 25.70
N THR A 199 32.51 28.36 25.56
CA THR A 199 31.95 29.33 26.53
C THR A 199 30.46 29.61 26.35
N TRP A 200 29.79 29.00 25.35
CA TRP A 200 28.36 29.24 25.09
C TRP A 200 27.43 28.47 26.04
N ALA A 201 27.97 27.46 26.73
CA ALA A 201 27.30 26.69 27.77
C ALA A 201 28.11 26.71 29.06
N ASP A 202 27.47 26.34 30.17
CA ASP A 202 28.17 25.98 31.40
C ASP A 202 28.72 24.55 31.31
N GLU A 203 29.58 24.19 32.25
CA GLU A 203 30.22 22.88 32.29
C GLU A 203 29.20 21.74 32.43
N LYS A 204 28.19 21.94 33.28
CA LYS A 204 27.12 20.96 33.49
C LYS A 204 26.36 20.64 32.20
N THR A 205 26.04 21.66 31.39
CA THR A 205 25.34 21.43 30.12
C THR A 205 26.26 20.73 29.11
N ARG A 206 27.54 21.11 29.02
CA ARG A 206 28.50 20.46 28.11
C ARG A 206 28.72 19.00 28.45
N ASP A 207 28.89 18.68 29.74
CA ASP A 207 29.02 17.31 30.22
C ASP A 207 27.75 16.51 29.93
N GLY A 208 26.57 17.04 30.27
CA GLY A 208 25.30 16.38 29.95
C GLY A 208 25.13 16.05 28.46
N LEU A 209 25.49 16.98 27.57
CA LEU A 209 25.44 16.75 26.11
C LEU A 209 26.50 15.73 25.64
N PHE A 210 27.69 15.74 26.26
CA PHE A 210 28.72 14.75 25.99
C PHE A 210 28.28 13.35 26.40
N GLN A 211 27.73 13.18 27.61
CA GLN A 211 27.21 11.90 28.09
C GLN A 211 26.10 11.39 27.17
N GLU A 212 25.15 12.24 26.77
CA GLU A 212 24.08 11.87 25.83
C GLU A 212 24.64 11.37 24.49
N ALA A 213 25.71 12.02 23.99
CA ALA A 213 26.37 11.61 22.75
C ALA A 213 27.10 10.26 22.90
N VAL A 214 27.80 10.02 24.02
CA VAL A 214 28.45 8.74 24.31
C VAL A 214 27.42 7.62 24.47
N GLU A 215 26.32 7.87 25.19
CA GLU A 215 25.21 6.92 25.35
C GLU A 215 24.54 6.59 24.00
N ARG A 216 24.41 7.58 23.11
CA ARG A 216 23.92 7.38 21.73
C ARG A 216 24.87 6.46 20.98
N MET A 217 26.17 6.71 21.04
CA MET A 217 27.19 5.86 20.41
C MET A 217 27.14 4.41 20.93
N GLU A 218 26.97 4.22 22.24
CA GLU A 218 26.83 2.89 22.84
C GLU A 218 25.58 2.17 22.32
N ARG A 219 24.44 2.87 22.27
CA ARG A 219 23.19 2.33 21.70
C ARG A 219 23.36 1.93 20.24
N ASP A 220 24.05 2.74 19.45
CA ASP A 220 24.32 2.48 18.04
C ASP A 220 25.25 1.29 17.83
N LEU A 221 26.29 1.13 18.66
CA LEU A 221 27.16 -0.05 18.66
C LEU A 221 26.37 -1.32 19.01
N LYS A 222 25.58 -1.29 20.09
CA LYS A 222 24.72 -2.43 20.49
C LYS A 222 23.67 -2.76 19.43
N TRP A 223 23.11 -1.75 18.76
CA TRP A 223 22.17 -1.95 17.66
C TRP A 223 22.86 -2.60 16.45
N ARG A 224 24.01 -2.07 16.02
CA ARG A 224 24.80 -2.65 14.91
C ARG A 224 25.18 -4.10 15.16
N GLU A 225 25.61 -4.42 16.39
CA GLU A 225 25.97 -5.79 16.75
C GLU A 225 24.75 -6.73 16.74
N ARG A 226 23.59 -6.28 17.24
CA ARG A 226 22.33 -7.05 17.13
C ARG A 226 21.92 -7.27 15.68
N GLU A 227 22.01 -6.25 14.84
CA GLU A 227 21.63 -6.35 13.42
C GLU A 227 22.59 -7.25 12.65
N ARG A 228 23.90 -7.18 12.95
CA ARG A 228 24.91 -8.10 12.43
C ARG A 228 24.61 -9.55 12.84
N ARG A 229 24.35 -9.80 14.13
CA ARG A 229 23.96 -11.13 14.64
C ARG A 229 22.70 -11.64 13.96
N LYS A 230 21.68 -10.80 13.81
CA LYS A 230 20.42 -11.15 13.13
C LYS A 230 20.65 -11.58 11.68
N LYS A 231 21.40 -10.79 10.92
CA LYS A 231 21.76 -11.13 9.52
C LYS A 231 22.55 -12.44 9.45
N ALA A 232 23.54 -12.62 10.32
CA ALA A 232 24.30 -13.86 10.39
C ALA A 232 23.40 -15.08 10.69
N MET A 233 22.42 -14.94 11.59
CA MET A 233 21.44 -15.99 11.88
C MET A 233 20.53 -16.28 10.69
N GLU A 234 20.04 -15.26 9.98
CA GLU A 234 19.23 -15.43 8.76
C GLU A 234 20.01 -16.15 7.65
N THR A 235 21.27 -15.78 7.43
CA THR A 235 22.17 -16.45 6.48
C THR A 235 22.45 -17.89 6.90
N LEU A 236 22.69 -18.12 8.19
CA LEU A 236 22.90 -19.45 8.73
C LEU A 236 21.69 -20.36 8.52
N GLU A 237 20.47 -19.86 8.76
CA GLU A 237 19.24 -20.62 8.51
C GLU A 237 19.13 -21.06 7.03
N GLN A 238 19.43 -20.16 6.09
CA GLN A 238 19.40 -20.46 4.66
C GLN A 238 20.43 -21.53 4.28
N GLU A 239 21.64 -21.45 4.80
CA GLU A 239 22.70 -22.44 4.55
C GLU A 239 22.36 -23.79 5.19
N MET A 240 21.74 -23.81 6.36
CA MET A 240 21.23 -25.03 7.00
C MET A 240 20.11 -25.68 6.18
N GLU A 241 19.19 -24.89 5.63
CA GLU A 241 18.13 -25.40 4.76
C GLU A 241 18.68 -26.03 3.47
N LYS A 242 19.64 -25.37 2.82
CA LYS A 242 20.33 -25.93 1.66
C LYS A 242 21.06 -27.22 2.01
N PHE A 243 21.68 -27.28 3.19
CA PHE A 243 22.38 -28.46 3.66
C PHE A 243 21.44 -29.63 3.98
N ALA A 244 20.22 -29.35 4.42
CA ALA A 244 19.27 -30.36 4.87
C ALA A 244 18.70 -31.28 3.77
N GLY A 245 19.07 -31.11 2.48
CA GLY A 245 18.80 -32.06 1.40
C GLY A 245 17.44 -32.79 1.47
N GLU A 246 17.47 -34.13 1.44
CA GLU A 246 16.29 -35.00 1.62
C GLU A 246 16.08 -35.47 3.07
N GLU A 247 17.15 -35.61 3.86
CA GLU A 247 17.13 -36.10 5.25
C GLU A 247 17.37 -34.97 6.25
N LEU A 248 16.65 -34.95 7.37
CA LEU A 248 16.80 -33.87 8.34
C LEU A 248 18.16 -34.01 9.04
N PRO A 249 19.03 -32.99 8.98
CA PRO A 249 20.37 -33.11 9.50
C PRO A 249 20.36 -33.14 11.03
N GLU A 250 21.09 -34.09 11.60
CA GLU A 250 21.29 -34.19 13.04
C GLU A 250 22.05 -32.98 13.60
N TRP A 251 21.78 -32.66 14.86
CA TRP A 251 22.45 -31.56 15.55
C TRP A 251 23.98 -31.72 15.56
N THR A 252 24.50 -32.94 15.71
CA THR A 252 25.93 -33.25 15.71
C THR A 252 26.62 -32.78 14.42
N SER A 253 26.07 -33.13 13.27
CA SER A 253 26.57 -32.73 11.94
C SER A 253 26.48 -31.23 11.72
N VAL A 254 25.38 -30.61 12.16
CA VAL A 254 25.17 -29.16 12.03
C VAL A 254 26.13 -28.38 12.93
N LYS A 255 26.30 -28.81 14.19
CA LYS A 255 27.25 -28.25 15.14
C LYS A 255 28.67 -28.30 14.60
N GLN A 256 29.10 -29.43 14.04
CA GLN A 256 30.44 -29.57 13.50
C GLN A 256 30.69 -28.65 12.29
N LYS A 257 29.69 -28.49 11.42
CA LYS A 257 29.82 -27.70 10.19
C LYS A 257 29.73 -26.19 10.42
N PHE A 258 28.88 -25.74 11.34
CA PHE A 258 28.55 -24.33 11.53
C PHE A 258 29.04 -23.73 12.86
N ALA A 259 29.92 -24.41 13.59
CA ALA A 259 30.54 -23.85 14.79
C ALA A 259 31.28 -22.54 14.47
N GLY A 260 30.96 -21.47 15.20
CA GLY A 260 31.59 -20.16 15.02
C GLY A 260 31.22 -19.42 13.73
N PHE A 261 30.14 -19.83 13.04
CA PHE A 261 29.67 -19.19 11.81
C PHE A 261 29.49 -17.68 12.00
N GLU A 262 30.24 -16.88 11.24
CA GLU A 262 30.24 -15.41 11.31
C GLU A 262 30.35 -14.82 12.74
N GLY A 263 31.07 -15.51 13.63
CA GLY A 263 31.23 -15.10 15.02
C GLY A 263 29.99 -15.28 15.91
N LEU A 264 29.00 -16.05 15.45
CA LEU A 264 27.85 -16.45 16.26
C LEU A 264 28.26 -17.41 17.39
N HIS A 265 27.57 -17.31 18.53
CA HIS A 265 27.78 -18.24 19.63
C HIS A 265 27.13 -19.59 19.30
N LEU A 266 27.63 -20.68 19.89
CA LEU A 266 27.07 -22.01 19.66
C LEU A 266 25.57 -22.12 20.01
N VAL A 267 25.11 -21.32 20.98
CA VAL A 267 23.69 -21.23 21.35
C VAL A 267 22.85 -20.64 20.20
N ASP A 268 23.38 -19.68 19.44
CA ASP A 268 22.69 -19.13 18.26
C ASP A 268 22.58 -20.17 17.15
N VAL A 269 23.67 -20.91 16.92
CA VAL A 269 23.69 -22.00 15.93
C VAL A 269 22.66 -23.08 16.29
N LEU A 270 22.54 -23.42 17.58
CA LEU A 270 21.52 -24.35 18.07
C LEU A 270 20.10 -23.82 17.87
N GLU A 271 19.87 -22.53 18.13
CA GLU A 271 18.56 -21.92 17.95
C GLU A 271 18.15 -21.90 16.46
N CYS A 272 19.06 -21.51 15.57
CA CYS A 272 18.85 -21.58 14.12
C CYS A 272 18.56 -23.03 13.68
N HIS A 273 19.33 -24.01 14.16
CA HIS A 273 19.08 -25.43 13.86
C HIS A 273 17.69 -25.86 14.30
N ARG A 274 17.29 -25.53 15.54
CA ARG A 274 15.98 -25.87 16.10
C ARG A 274 14.84 -25.32 15.24
N GLU A 275 14.92 -24.06 14.84
CA GLU A 275 13.86 -23.44 14.04
C GLU A 275 13.83 -23.97 12.59
N VAL A 276 14.99 -24.15 11.95
CA VAL A 276 15.09 -24.76 10.61
C VAL A 276 14.56 -26.20 10.65
N PHE A 277 14.99 -27.00 11.62
CA PHE A 277 14.55 -28.38 11.79
C PHE A 277 13.03 -28.46 11.94
N LYS A 278 12.45 -27.65 12.82
CA LYS A 278 11.00 -27.59 13.04
C LYS A 278 10.24 -27.17 11.78
N ARG A 279 10.77 -26.20 11.03
CA ARG A 279 10.19 -25.72 9.77
C ARG A 279 10.20 -26.82 8.70
N LEU A 280 11.35 -27.44 8.46
CA LEU A 280 11.52 -28.52 7.49
C LEU A 280 10.73 -29.78 7.87
N TYR A 281 10.73 -30.16 9.15
CA TYR A 281 9.95 -31.30 9.64
C TYR A 281 8.45 -31.12 9.35
N ARG A 282 7.88 -29.95 9.69
CA ARG A 282 6.47 -29.65 9.41
C ARG A 282 6.16 -29.66 7.92
N LEU A 283 7.04 -29.11 7.09
CA LEU A 283 6.86 -29.07 5.64
C LEU A 283 6.84 -30.49 5.07
N ARG A 284 7.85 -31.31 5.41
CA ARG A 284 7.97 -32.70 4.96
C ARG A 284 6.82 -33.55 5.46
N PHE A 285 6.42 -33.42 6.72
CA PHE A 285 5.27 -34.12 7.29
C PHE A 285 3.97 -33.83 6.51
N LYS A 286 3.67 -32.56 6.24
CA LYS A 286 2.52 -32.16 5.42
C LYS A 286 2.61 -32.68 3.99
N GLU A 287 3.81 -32.73 3.42
CA GLU A 287 4.00 -33.29 2.08
C GLU A 287 3.75 -34.80 2.06
N THR A 288 4.26 -35.54 3.05
CA THR A 288 3.99 -36.98 3.20
C THR A 288 2.50 -37.25 3.40
N GLU A 289 1.82 -36.46 4.22
CA GLU A 289 0.37 -36.57 4.44
C GLU A 289 -0.41 -36.34 3.14
N LYS A 290 -0.07 -35.30 2.38
CA LYS A 290 -0.65 -35.05 1.04
C LYS A 290 -0.36 -36.19 0.06
N ARG A 291 0.85 -36.76 0.06
CA ARG A 291 1.21 -37.90 -0.81
C ARG A 291 0.37 -39.13 -0.46
N VAL A 292 0.25 -39.45 0.83
CA VAL A 292 -0.60 -40.55 1.32
C VAL A 292 -2.06 -40.33 0.95
N TYR A 293 -2.62 -39.14 1.22
CA TYR A 293 -4.00 -38.81 0.86
C TYR A 293 -4.26 -38.93 -0.65
N ARG A 294 -3.35 -38.44 -1.51
CA ARG A 294 -3.46 -38.56 -2.97
C ARG A 294 -3.42 -40.02 -3.41
N ALA A 295 -2.53 -40.83 -2.84
CA ALA A 295 -2.44 -42.26 -3.14
C ALA A 295 -3.73 -42.99 -2.74
N GLN A 296 -4.27 -42.69 -1.55
CA GLN A 296 -5.55 -43.23 -1.08
C GLN A 296 -6.72 -42.83 -1.99
N ARG A 297 -6.79 -41.55 -2.40
CA ARG A 297 -7.81 -41.08 -3.34
C ARG A 297 -7.73 -41.81 -4.68
N LYS A 298 -6.51 -42.00 -5.21
CA LYS A 298 -6.30 -42.76 -6.46
C LYS A 298 -6.73 -44.23 -6.31
N ARG A 299 -6.46 -44.88 -5.17
CA ARG A 299 -6.95 -46.23 -4.86
C ARG A 299 -8.48 -46.30 -4.90
N ARG A 300 -9.16 -45.35 -4.21
CA ARG A 300 -10.63 -45.24 -4.24
C ARG A 300 -11.18 -45.04 -5.65
N GLN A 301 -10.58 -44.15 -6.43
CA GLN A 301 -11.00 -43.93 -7.82
C GLN A 301 -10.82 -45.17 -8.69
N ARG A 302 -9.71 -45.91 -8.55
CA ARG A 302 -9.50 -47.16 -9.29
C ARG A 302 -10.57 -48.21 -8.95
N PHE A 303 -10.91 -48.35 -7.67
CA PHE A 303 -11.97 -49.28 -7.26
C PHE A 303 -13.36 -48.84 -7.76
N MET A 304 -13.65 -47.53 -7.74
CA MET A 304 -14.90 -47.00 -8.28
C MET A 304 -15.05 -47.28 -9.78
N ILE A 305 -14.00 -47.06 -10.58
CA ILE A 305 -13.99 -47.40 -12.01
C ILE A 305 -14.23 -48.91 -12.21
N PHE A 306 -13.61 -49.76 -11.39
CA PHE A 306 -13.84 -51.21 -11.41
C PHE A 306 -15.30 -51.58 -11.12
N LEU A 307 -15.95 -50.91 -10.17
CA LEU A 307 -17.38 -51.12 -9.86
C LEU A 307 -18.29 -50.62 -11.00
N GLU A 308 -17.99 -49.47 -11.59
CA GLU A 308 -18.75 -48.93 -12.73
C GLU A 308 -18.66 -49.86 -13.95
N ASP A 309 -17.47 -50.41 -14.21
CA ASP A 309 -17.24 -51.39 -15.28
C ASP A 309 -17.97 -52.72 -15.02
N ALA A 310 -17.95 -53.22 -13.77
CA ALA A 310 -18.74 -54.39 -13.36
C ALA A 310 -20.25 -54.16 -13.46
N ALA A 311 -20.73 -52.94 -13.19
CA ALA A 311 -22.12 -52.56 -13.44
C ALA A 311 -22.43 -52.53 -14.95
N GLY A 312 -21.52 -52.02 -15.78
CA GLY A 312 -21.61 -52.05 -17.24
C GLY A 312 -21.69 -53.46 -17.82
N ARG A 313 -20.98 -54.42 -17.21
CA ARG A 313 -21.06 -55.87 -17.55
C ARG A 313 -22.32 -56.56 -17.01
N GLY A 314 -23.10 -55.89 -16.15
CA GLY A 314 -24.29 -56.46 -15.52
C GLY A 314 -24.02 -57.34 -14.30
N GLU A 315 -22.78 -57.42 -13.82
CA GLU A 315 -22.42 -58.14 -12.59
C GLU A 315 -22.96 -57.42 -11.35
N ILE A 316 -23.10 -56.09 -11.42
CA ILE A 316 -23.77 -55.27 -10.40
C ILE A 316 -25.11 -54.78 -10.95
N HIS A 317 -26.19 -55.17 -10.27
CA HIS A 317 -27.55 -54.73 -10.53
C HIS A 317 -28.26 -54.41 -9.20
N GLY A 318 -29.48 -53.87 -9.27
CA GLY A 318 -30.19 -53.37 -8.09
C GLY A 318 -30.57 -54.42 -7.01
N ARG A 319 -30.27 -55.70 -7.24
CA ARG A 319 -30.50 -56.80 -6.28
C ARG A 319 -29.20 -57.48 -5.84
N THR A 320 -28.06 -57.17 -6.44
CA THR A 320 -26.75 -57.79 -6.11
C THR A 320 -26.37 -57.51 -4.66
N SER A 321 -26.07 -58.52 -3.86
CA SER A 321 -25.49 -58.27 -2.53
C SER A 321 -24.02 -57.89 -2.69
N PHE A 322 -23.53 -57.00 -1.82
CA PHE A 322 -22.09 -56.71 -1.78
C PHE A 322 -21.28 -57.97 -1.45
N GLU A 323 -21.79 -58.80 -0.54
CA GLU A 323 -21.13 -60.05 -0.16
C GLU A 323 -20.96 -61.01 -1.35
N ASP A 324 -22.01 -61.15 -2.17
CA ASP A 324 -21.98 -62.02 -3.34
C ASP A 324 -21.05 -61.48 -4.43
N PHE A 325 -21.06 -60.16 -4.63
CA PHE A 325 -20.14 -59.50 -5.56
C PHE A 325 -18.67 -59.67 -5.13
N ILE A 326 -18.37 -59.49 -3.84
CA ILE A 326 -17.01 -59.62 -3.31
C ILE A 326 -16.53 -61.06 -3.27
N LYS A 327 -17.40 -62.06 -3.05
CA LYS A 327 -16.99 -63.48 -3.14
C LYS A 327 -16.29 -63.79 -4.47
N ALA A 328 -16.77 -63.19 -5.57
CA ALA A 328 -16.17 -63.35 -6.89
C ALA A 328 -14.93 -62.47 -7.15
N HIS A 329 -14.77 -61.35 -6.43
CA HIS A 329 -13.75 -60.33 -6.69
C HIS A 329 -12.81 -60.04 -5.51
N SER A 330 -12.80 -60.90 -4.49
CA SER A 330 -12.04 -60.71 -3.25
C SER A 330 -10.53 -60.79 -3.42
N THR A 331 -10.06 -61.46 -4.48
CA THR A 331 -8.64 -61.60 -4.83
C THR A 331 -8.15 -60.51 -5.77
N GLU A 332 -9.04 -59.64 -6.26
CA GLU A 332 -8.67 -58.57 -7.18
C GLU A 332 -7.76 -57.54 -6.50
N ALA A 333 -6.66 -57.18 -7.17
CA ALA A 333 -5.69 -56.23 -6.63
C ALA A 333 -6.34 -54.88 -6.29
N VAL A 334 -7.33 -54.46 -7.08
CA VAL A 334 -8.09 -53.22 -6.87
C VAL A 334 -8.91 -53.25 -5.58
N TYR A 335 -9.40 -54.42 -5.16
CA TYR A 335 -10.12 -54.62 -3.91
C TYR A 335 -9.15 -54.71 -2.72
N LEU A 336 -8.08 -55.50 -2.83
CA LEU A 336 -7.07 -55.63 -1.78
C LEU A 336 -6.40 -54.28 -1.45
N ASP A 337 -6.14 -53.44 -2.45
CA ASP A 337 -5.53 -52.12 -2.28
C ASP A 337 -6.38 -51.14 -1.45
N ILE A 338 -7.71 -51.32 -1.43
CA ILE A 338 -8.65 -50.40 -0.77
C ILE A 338 -9.09 -50.91 0.62
N VAL A 339 -9.01 -52.22 0.87
CA VAL A 339 -9.37 -52.80 2.18
C VAL A 339 -8.49 -52.21 3.29
N GLY A 340 -9.11 -51.81 4.39
CA GLY A 340 -8.43 -51.21 5.54
C GLY A 340 -7.95 -49.77 5.33
N GLN A 341 -8.25 -49.13 4.20
CA GLN A 341 -7.94 -47.70 4.00
C GLN A 341 -8.96 -46.80 4.72
N PRO A 342 -8.54 -45.66 5.28
CA PRO A 342 -9.46 -44.69 5.88
C PRO A 342 -10.29 -43.96 4.80
N GLY A 343 -11.53 -43.61 5.15
CA GLY A 343 -12.51 -42.95 4.27
C GLY A 343 -13.65 -43.89 3.86
N SER A 344 -14.26 -43.62 2.69
CA SER A 344 -15.34 -44.47 2.14
C SER A 344 -14.87 -45.91 2.00
N THR A 345 -15.61 -46.82 2.62
CA THR A 345 -15.30 -48.24 2.59
C THR A 345 -15.64 -48.83 1.21
N PRO A 346 -15.10 -50.01 0.86
CA PRO A 346 -15.49 -50.71 -0.36
C PRO A 346 -17.01 -50.93 -0.49
N TYR A 347 -17.70 -51.13 0.64
CA TYR A 347 -19.16 -51.26 0.69
C TYR A 347 -19.87 -49.94 0.35
N ASP A 348 -19.40 -48.82 0.89
CA ASP A 348 -19.98 -47.50 0.62
C ASP A 348 -19.89 -47.17 -0.88
N LEU A 349 -18.72 -47.39 -1.49
CA LEU A 349 -18.50 -47.17 -2.92
C LEU A 349 -19.36 -48.11 -3.78
N PHE A 350 -19.54 -49.36 -3.37
CA PHE A 350 -20.47 -50.28 -4.04
C PHE A 350 -21.91 -49.79 -3.95
N LYS A 351 -22.33 -49.24 -2.80
CA LYS A 351 -23.67 -48.67 -2.63
C LYS A 351 -23.88 -47.43 -3.48
N ASP A 352 -22.86 -46.60 -3.66
CA ASP A 352 -22.91 -45.43 -4.52
C ASP A 352 -23.20 -45.82 -5.98
N VAL A 353 -22.60 -46.92 -6.47
CA VAL A 353 -22.87 -47.45 -7.83
C VAL A 353 -24.20 -48.22 -7.90
N GLN A 354 -24.52 -49.02 -6.87
CA GLN A 354 -25.72 -49.86 -6.87
C GLN A 354 -27.02 -49.06 -6.73
N THR A 355 -27.05 -48.05 -5.85
CA THR A 355 -28.28 -47.35 -5.48
C THR A 355 -28.99 -46.73 -6.68
N PRO A 356 -28.30 -46.04 -7.62
CA PRO A 356 -28.91 -45.57 -8.87
C PRO A 356 -29.56 -46.70 -9.69
N LEU A 357 -28.91 -47.86 -9.79
CA LEU A 357 -29.42 -49.03 -10.51
C LEU A 357 -30.68 -49.61 -9.83
N ARG A 358 -30.79 -49.52 -8.49
CA ARG A 358 -32.02 -49.92 -7.76
C ARG A 358 -33.20 -49.02 -8.11
N VAL A 359 -32.95 -47.71 -8.15
CA VAL A 359 -33.98 -46.71 -8.45
C VAL A 359 -34.44 -46.84 -9.91
N SER A 360 -33.51 -46.98 -10.85
CA SER A 360 -33.83 -47.20 -12.26
C SER A 360 -34.64 -48.48 -12.49
N ASN A 361 -34.26 -49.59 -11.86
CA ASN A 361 -35.04 -50.84 -11.93
C ASN A 361 -36.44 -50.72 -11.31
N ARG A 362 -36.61 -49.91 -10.26
CA ARG A 362 -37.92 -49.69 -9.62
C ARG A 362 -38.84 -48.85 -10.51
N LEU A 363 -38.33 -47.76 -11.07
CA LEU A 363 -39.07 -46.89 -11.98
C LEU A 363 -39.48 -47.62 -13.26
N GLY A 364 -38.58 -48.40 -13.88
CA GLY A 364 -38.91 -49.20 -15.07
C GLY A 364 -39.94 -50.30 -14.81
N ALA A 365 -39.95 -50.88 -13.61
CA ALA A 365 -40.97 -51.86 -13.20
C ALA A 365 -42.34 -51.20 -12.96
N ASP A 366 -42.37 -50.01 -12.36
CA ASP A 366 -43.61 -49.25 -12.13
C ASP A 366 -44.22 -48.75 -13.46
N GLU A 367 -43.40 -48.29 -14.42
CA GLU A 367 -43.86 -47.92 -15.76
C GLU A 367 -44.45 -49.12 -16.53
N SER A 368 -43.76 -50.27 -16.51
CA SER A 368 -44.27 -51.49 -17.15
C SER A 368 -45.57 -51.99 -16.52
N ARG A 369 -45.71 -51.85 -15.19
CA ARG A 369 -46.92 -52.23 -14.46
C ARG A 369 -48.08 -51.30 -14.78
N ALA A 370 -47.85 -49.99 -14.83
CA ALA A 370 -48.84 -48.99 -15.22
C ALA A 370 -49.34 -49.20 -16.66
N GLN A 371 -48.42 -49.50 -17.59
CA GLN A 371 -48.78 -49.72 -18.99
C GLN A 371 -49.56 -51.03 -19.21
N ASN A 372 -49.22 -52.09 -18.47
CA ASN A 372 -50.00 -53.34 -18.48
C ASN A 372 -51.38 -53.18 -17.83
N GLN A 373 -51.48 -52.41 -16.74
CA GLN A 373 -52.74 -52.09 -16.09
C GLN A 373 -53.66 -51.29 -17.02
N TYR A 374 -53.14 -50.24 -17.68
CA TYR A 374 -53.88 -49.46 -18.66
C TYR A 374 -54.43 -50.33 -19.80
N LYS A 375 -53.61 -51.25 -20.36
CA LYS A 375 -54.04 -52.18 -21.41
C LYS A 375 -55.19 -53.10 -20.94
N LYS A 376 -55.10 -53.63 -19.72
CA LYS A 376 -56.14 -54.51 -19.14
C LYS A 376 -57.44 -53.75 -18.89
N GLU A 377 -57.36 -52.57 -18.29
CA GLU A 377 -58.52 -51.72 -18.02
C GLU A 377 -59.22 -51.29 -19.32
N ARG A 378 -58.45 -50.96 -20.37
CA ARG A 378 -59.00 -50.64 -21.69
C ARG A 378 -59.79 -51.79 -22.31
N GLU A 379 -59.33 -53.04 -22.16
CA GLU A 379 -60.06 -54.21 -22.65
C GLU A 379 -61.33 -54.49 -21.82
N ASN A 380 -61.29 -54.29 -20.51
CA ASN A 380 -62.48 -54.42 -19.67
C ASN A 380 -63.57 -53.41 -20.07
N VAL A 381 -63.19 -52.16 -20.36
CA VAL A 381 -64.17 -51.16 -20.80
C VAL A 381 -64.74 -51.49 -22.18
N LYS A 382 -63.93 -52.04 -23.10
CA LYS A 382 -64.46 -52.56 -24.38
C LYS A 382 -65.49 -53.67 -24.16
N LYS A 383 -65.31 -54.56 -23.17
CA LYS A 383 -66.29 -55.59 -22.82
C LYS A 383 -67.61 -54.98 -22.32
N LEU A 384 -67.56 -53.94 -21.49
CA LEU A 384 -68.77 -53.24 -21.05
C LEU A 384 -69.53 -52.60 -22.22
N ILE A 385 -68.80 -52.05 -23.20
CA ILE A 385 -69.39 -51.52 -24.42
C ILE A 385 -70.03 -52.63 -25.25
N ALA A 386 -69.35 -53.78 -25.39
CA ALA A 386 -69.86 -54.93 -26.14
C ALA A 386 -71.11 -55.56 -25.49
N GLN A 387 -71.19 -55.53 -24.15
CA GLN A 387 -72.35 -56.00 -23.39
C GLN A 387 -73.52 -55.00 -23.38
N GLY A 388 -73.36 -53.83 -24.01
CA GLY A 388 -74.39 -52.79 -24.06
C GLY A 388 -74.59 -52.01 -22.75
N ILE A 389 -73.77 -52.28 -21.73
CA ILE A 389 -73.83 -51.63 -20.41
C ILE A 389 -73.32 -50.20 -20.47
N LEU A 390 -72.28 -49.96 -21.29
CA LEU A 390 -71.69 -48.65 -21.48
C LEU A 390 -71.88 -48.19 -22.92
N ASN A 391 -72.55 -47.05 -23.12
CA ASN A 391 -72.63 -46.47 -24.45
C ASN A 391 -71.28 -45.86 -24.84
N ARG A 392 -70.78 -46.25 -26.01
CA ARG A 392 -69.52 -45.77 -26.57
C ARG A 392 -69.47 -44.26 -26.83
N ASN A 393 -70.63 -43.64 -27.04
CA ASN A 393 -70.78 -42.20 -27.26
C ASN A 393 -71.26 -41.46 -25.98
N ALA A 394 -71.22 -42.11 -24.81
CA ALA A 394 -71.61 -41.48 -23.55
C ALA A 394 -70.83 -40.18 -23.31
N THR A 395 -71.43 -39.26 -22.55
CA THR A 395 -70.69 -38.08 -22.08
C THR A 395 -69.56 -38.52 -21.15
N GLU A 396 -68.55 -37.67 -20.97
CA GLU A 396 -67.39 -38.02 -20.14
C GLU A 396 -67.78 -38.35 -18.69
N GLU A 397 -68.74 -37.60 -18.13
CA GLU A 397 -69.27 -37.84 -16.78
C GLU A 397 -70.02 -39.18 -16.66
N GLU A 398 -70.86 -39.51 -17.66
CA GLU A 398 -71.55 -40.81 -17.70
C GLU A 398 -70.56 -41.96 -17.93
N TYR A 399 -69.56 -41.75 -18.78
CA TYR A 399 -68.53 -42.74 -19.06
C TYR A 399 -67.72 -43.06 -17.82
N GLU A 400 -67.25 -42.04 -17.09
CA GLU A 400 -66.53 -42.22 -15.84
C GLU A 400 -67.41 -42.90 -14.79
N SER A 401 -68.66 -42.45 -14.62
CA SER A 401 -69.61 -43.04 -13.66
C SER A 401 -69.85 -44.52 -13.92
N ILE A 402 -70.10 -44.90 -15.17
CA ILE A 402 -70.41 -46.30 -15.53
C ILE A 402 -69.14 -47.15 -15.62
N ALA A 403 -68.06 -46.67 -16.25
CA ALA A 403 -66.84 -47.46 -16.42
C ALA A 403 -66.07 -47.67 -15.10
N VAL A 404 -66.05 -46.66 -14.22
CA VAL A 404 -65.45 -46.79 -12.88
C VAL A 404 -66.43 -47.48 -11.93
N GLY A 405 -67.73 -47.17 -12.00
CA GLY A 405 -68.78 -47.80 -11.17
C GLY A 405 -68.92 -49.31 -11.40
N ASN A 406 -68.65 -49.80 -12.61
CA ASN A 406 -68.58 -51.23 -12.93
C ASN A 406 -67.18 -51.84 -12.72
N GLY A 407 -66.23 -51.08 -12.16
CA GLY A 407 -64.87 -51.55 -11.88
C GLY A 407 -64.03 -51.91 -13.11
N ALA A 408 -64.42 -51.44 -14.30
CA ALA A 408 -63.72 -51.79 -15.54
C ALA A 408 -62.40 -51.03 -15.72
N CYS A 409 -62.32 -49.79 -15.22
CA CYS A 409 -61.09 -49.00 -15.21
C CYS A 409 -60.98 -48.14 -13.94
N SER A 410 -59.75 -47.73 -13.64
CA SER A 410 -59.48 -46.78 -12.56
C SER A 410 -59.90 -45.36 -12.96
N LYS A 411 -60.24 -44.51 -11.98
CA LYS A 411 -60.60 -43.11 -12.22
C LYS A 411 -59.52 -42.32 -12.96
N GLN A 412 -58.25 -42.69 -12.76
CA GLN A 412 -57.12 -42.05 -13.45
C GLN A 412 -57.04 -42.43 -14.94
N ASN A 413 -57.36 -43.68 -15.29
CA ASN A 413 -57.29 -44.15 -16.68
C ASN A 413 -58.59 -43.94 -17.45
N ALA A 414 -59.73 -43.74 -16.77
CA ALA A 414 -61.04 -43.58 -17.38
C ALA A 414 -61.09 -42.51 -18.51
N PRO A 415 -60.61 -41.26 -18.32
CA PRO A 415 -60.66 -40.25 -19.38
C PRO A 415 -59.74 -40.60 -20.56
N LEU A 416 -58.56 -41.15 -20.29
CA LEU A 416 -57.59 -41.58 -21.31
C LEU A 416 -58.14 -42.73 -22.17
N ILE A 417 -58.80 -43.70 -21.54
CA ILE A 417 -59.43 -44.83 -22.22
C ILE A 417 -60.65 -44.36 -23.02
N HIS A 418 -61.48 -43.46 -22.45
CA HIS A 418 -62.65 -42.88 -23.12
C HIS A 418 -62.25 -42.22 -24.44
N GLU A 419 -61.25 -41.33 -24.37
CA GLU A 419 -60.76 -40.62 -25.55
C GLU A 419 -60.13 -41.57 -26.56
N SER A 420 -59.33 -42.55 -26.10
CA SER A 420 -58.73 -43.58 -26.96
C SER A 420 -59.79 -44.37 -27.76
N LEU A 421 -60.86 -44.82 -27.10
CA LEU A 421 -61.90 -45.63 -27.73
C LEU A 421 -62.84 -44.81 -28.62
N ARG A 422 -63.08 -43.54 -28.29
CA ARG A 422 -63.84 -42.58 -29.09
C ARG A 422 -63.09 -42.21 -30.38
N ARG A 423 -61.79 -41.92 -30.29
CA ARG A 423 -60.92 -41.69 -31.45
C ARG A 423 -60.84 -42.93 -32.36
N SER A 424 -60.77 -44.14 -31.79
CA SER A 424 -60.83 -45.39 -32.57
C SER A 424 -62.19 -45.58 -33.26
N ALA A 425 -63.28 -45.03 -32.72
CA ALA A 425 -64.63 -45.05 -33.31
C ALA A 425 -64.75 -44.14 -34.51
N HIS A 426 -64.20 -42.94 -34.36
CA HIS A 426 -64.23 -41.93 -35.40
C HIS A 426 -63.42 -42.39 -36.61
N ARG A 427 -62.28 -43.05 -36.40
CA ARG A 427 -61.51 -43.69 -37.47
C ARG A 427 -62.27 -44.84 -38.15
N SER A 428 -62.95 -45.69 -37.37
CA SER A 428 -63.74 -46.81 -37.93
C SER A 428 -64.99 -46.35 -38.68
N ARG A 429 -65.62 -45.24 -38.25
CA ARG A 429 -66.75 -44.61 -38.96
C ARG A 429 -66.30 -43.86 -40.22
N LYS A 430 -65.18 -43.13 -40.15
CA LYS A 430 -64.58 -42.47 -41.32
C LYS A 430 -64.09 -43.48 -42.38
N ALA A 431 -63.55 -44.62 -41.96
CA ALA A 431 -63.19 -45.71 -42.87
C ALA A 431 -64.43 -46.35 -43.53
N ARG A 432 -65.56 -46.44 -42.79
CA ARG A 432 -66.83 -46.98 -43.31
C ARG A 432 -67.56 -46.01 -44.24
N SER A 433 -67.51 -44.69 -43.97
CA SER A 433 -68.05 -43.67 -44.87
C SER A 433 -67.19 -43.50 -46.12
N GLN A 434 -65.86 -43.59 -46.01
CA GLN A 434 -64.97 -43.61 -47.17
C GLN A 434 -65.14 -44.88 -48.02
N SER A 435 -65.51 -46.03 -47.45
CA SER A 435 -65.85 -47.23 -48.24
C SER A 435 -67.21 -47.16 -48.94
N GLU A 436 -68.18 -46.40 -48.39
CA GLU A 436 -69.49 -46.16 -49.02
C GLU A 436 -69.38 -45.09 -50.12
N GLU A 437 -68.51 -44.09 -49.95
CA GLU A 437 -68.24 -43.02 -50.93
C GLU A 437 -67.25 -43.47 -52.04
N GLU A 438 -66.31 -44.39 -51.76
CA GLU A 438 -65.47 -45.03 -52.80
C GLU A 438 -66.22 -46.11 -53.59
N GLY A 439 -67.30 -46.70 -53.05
CA GLY A 439 -68.20 -47.60 -53.78
C GLY A 439 -69.06 -46.88 -54.84
N GLU A 440 -69.23 -45.57 -54.70
CA GLU A 440 -69.99 -44.73 -55.63
C GLU A 440 -69.09 -44.00 -56.64
N ILE A 441 -67.75 -43.99 -56.44
CA ILE A 441 -66.77 -43.29 -57.29
C ILE A 441 -65.77 -44.24 -58.00
N ARG A 442 -65.64 -45.52 -57.61
CA ARG A 442 -64.71 -46.48 -58.26
C ARG A 442 -65.37 -47.52 -59.17
N HIS A 443 -66.40 -47.09 -59.92
CA HIS A 443 -66.52 -47.49 -61.34
C HIS A 443 -65.58 -46.64 -62.24
N SER A 444 -64.66 -45.89 -61.64
CA SER A 444 -63.69 -45.04 -62.31
C SER A 444 -62.28 -45.31 -61.79
N HIS A 445 -61.44 -45.84 -62.69
CA HIS A 445 -59.98 -45.85 -62.67
C HIS A 445 -59.23 -46.93 -61.87
N GLU A 446 -58.84 -47.94 -62.66
CA GLU A 446 -57.68 -48.83 -62.59
C GLU A 446 -56.31 -48.09 -62.57
N SER A 447 -55.27 -48.89 -62.28
CA SER A 447 -53.82 -48.76 -62.63
C SER A 447 -53.01 -47.72 -61.82
N GLU A 448 -51.80 -47.92 -61.26
CA GLU A 448 -50.59 -48.73 -61.52
C GLU A 448 -49.73 -48.69 -60.21
N THR A 449 -49.22 -49.80 -59.66
CA THR A 449 -47.83 -50.34 -59.75
C THR A 449 -46.70 -49.32 -59.48
N THR A 450 -45.97 -49.38 -58.35
CA THR A 450 -44.78 -50.20 -57.98
C THR A 450 -43.50 -49.33 -57.87
N ASP A 451 -42.79 -49.58 -56.78
CA ASP A 451 -41.33 -49.73 -56.67
C ASP A 451 -40.40 -48.59 -56.21
N ASP A 452 -39.39 -49.09 -55.48
CA ASP A 452 -38.00 -48.67 -55.34
C ASP A 452 -37.54 -47.55 -54.38
N SER A 453 -36.98 -48.03 -53.27
CA SER A 453 -35.55 -48.01 -52.88
C SER A 453 -34.65 -46.75 -53.06
N HIS A 454 -33.79 -46.62 -52.04
CA HIS A 454 -32.42 -46.07 -52.02
C HIS A 454 -32.18 -44.56 -52.14
N GLY A 455 -31.16 -44.08 -51.40
CA GLY A 455 -30.48 -42.84 -51.74
C GLY A 455 -29.94 -42.03 -50.56
N SER A 456 -28.69 -42.30 -50.18
CA SER A 456 -27.84 -41.43 -49.36
C SER A 456 -27.28 -40.27 -50.19
N HIS A 457 -27.12 -39.08 -49.57
CA HIS A 457 -26.30 -37.89 -49.89
C HIS A 457 -27.14 -36.61 -49.61
N ASP A 458 -26.64 -35.45 -49.18
CA ASP A 458 -25.34 -34.89 -48.83
C ASP A 458 -25.63 -33.51 -48.20
N ARG A 459 -24.65 -32.95 -47.48
CA ARG A 459 -24.38 -31.50 -47.23
C ARG A 459 -25.50 -30.51 -46.84
N GLY A 460 -25.18 -29.71 -45.82
CA GLY A 460 -25.29 -28.25 -45.94
C GLY A 460 -25.55 -27.45 -44.66
N GLY A 461 -24.61 -26.54 -44.34
CA GLY A 461 -24.96 -25.24 -43.77
C GLY A 461 -24.63 -25.00 -42.29
N GLY A 462 -23.53 -24.29 -42.03
CA GLY A 462 -23.51 -23.31 -40.92
C GLY A 462 -24.29 -22.04 -41.31
N PRO A 463 -24.11 -20.86 -40.65
CA PRO A 463 -23.41 -20.57 -39.39
C PRO A 463 -24.27 -19.69 -38.44
N LYS A 464 -23.92 -19.57 -37.15
CA LYS A 464 -24.33 -18.38 -36.35
C LYS A 464 -23.26 -17.88 -35.39
N ARG A 465 -23.05 -16.57 -35.48
CA ARG A 465 -22.16 -15.68 -34.72
C ARG A 465 -22.75 -15.25 -33.37
N HIS A 466 -21.83 -14.74 -32.55
CA HIS A 466 -21.92 -13.66 -31.57
C HIS A 466 -22.38 -13.97 -30.14
N ARG A 467 -21.48 -13.64 -29.19
CA ARG A 467 -21.77 -12.61 -28.19
C ARG A 467 -20.51 -11.88 -27.73
N ARG A 468 -20.64 -10.55 -27.65
CA ARG A 468 -19.71 -9.53 -27.13
C ARG A 468 -19.74 -9.49 -25.60
N GLU A 469 -18.61 -9.14 -25.00
CA GLU A 469 -18.53 -8.57 -23.66
C GLU A 469 -18.28 -7.05 -23.75
N ARG A 470 -18.75 -6.36 -22.71
CA ARG A 470 -18.66 -4.93 -22.44
C ARG A 470 -17.72 -4.71 -21.27
#